data_AF-A0A2H0KKU6-F1
#
_entry.id   AF-A0A2H0KKU6-F1
#
_cell.length_a   1.000
_cell.length_b   1.000
_cell.length_c   1.000
_cell.angle_alpha   90.00
_cell.angle_beta   90.00
_cell.angle_gamma   90.00
#
_symmetry.space_group_name_H-M   'P 1'
#
loop_
_entity.id
_entity.type
_entity.pdbx_description
1 polymer ?
#
loop_
_entity_poly.entity_id
_entity_poly.type
_entity_poly.pdbx_seq_one_letter_code
_entity_poly.pdbx_strand_id
1 'polypeptide(L)'
;FITGLSLALVSEFELSFGIFLIPLYIGAIFLFPSLRKILLHKRGFLFLFGVVVGFLPRILFELKNAFMQSKVLLSFFLHPNLLNSPTSYSSRVNERWILFKTYYFEMFANRYFAHIFLVSIIVITFITVISVIQKKSKNQSIFFFYSYLLGGLFFLSTLYKDFFWKNYYEGIHYIFIFIFISLMGQIVHKRYIVVKRAILFSLILGFVILNIVNVRGSLTNKVPFDGLQVNEAVVNYILRNQDLDKKYCVRIYTPSVIPHTYNYLFLIHKMKPSNEWAQDTCWFIVEPDNYKKRRDEWERINEPKDPHTVVVKIIKDIEIRYYKVLPK
;
A
#
# COMPACT_ATOMS: atom_id res chain seq x y z
N PHE A 1 7.39 20.20 -15.67
CA PHE A 1 6.76 19.03 -16.31
C PHE A 1 7.04 17.75 -15.54
N ILE A 2 8.24 17.15 -15.65
CA ILE A 2 8.56 15.85 -15.03
C ILE A 2 8.15 15.78 -13.55
N THR A 3 8.52 16.76 -12.74
CA THR A 3 8.14 16.78 -11.30
C THR A 3 6.63 16.76 -11.05
N GLY A 4 5.85 17.49 -11.86
CA GLY A 4 4.39 17.50 -11.76
C GLY A 4 3.77 16.19 -12.23
N LEU A 5 4.31 15.63 -13.32
CA LEU A 5 3.92 14.31 -13.82
C LEU A 5 4.23 13.22 -12.78
N SER A 6 5.41 13.21 -12.18
CA SER A 6 5.78 12.25 -11.12
C SER A 6 4.87 12.36 -9.91
N LEU A 7 4.52 13.57 -9.47
CA LEU A 7 3.60 13.77 -8.34
C LEU A 7 2.21 13.19 -8.64
N ALA A 8 1.68 13.43 -9.84
CA ALA A 8 0.39 12.88 -10.26
C ALA A 8 0.44 11.36 -10.42
N LEU A 9 1.48 10.81 -11.05
CA LEU A 9 1.62 9.36 -11.21
C LEU A 9 1.76 8.64 -9.87
N VAL A 10 2.59 9.14 -8.94
CA VAL A 10 2.68 8.58 -7.58
C VAL A 10 1.31 8.58 -6.90
N SER A 11 0.53 9.64 -7.11
CA SER A 11 -0.82 9.74 -6.55
C SER A 11 -1.84 8.84 -7.22
N GLU A 12 -1.62 8.41 -8.45
CA GLU A 12 -2.49 7.46 -9.16
C GLU A 12 -2.14 6.01 -8.84
N PHE A 13 -0.85 5.68 -8.69
CA PHE A 13 -0.42 4.34 -8.29
C PHE A 13 -0.71 4.05 -6.81
N GLU A 14 -0.60 5.06 -5.95
CA GLU A 14 -0.88 4.94 -4.51
C GLU A 14 -1.83 6.07 -4.08
N LEU A 15 -3.12 5.91 -4.37
CA LEU A 15 -4.15 6.94 -4.12
C LEU A 15 -4.10 7.50 -2.70
N SER A 16 -4.04 6.61 -1.71
CA SER A 16 -3.95 6.96 -0.30
C SER A 16 -2.74 7.84 0.03
N PHE A 17 -1.57 7.49 -0.50
CA PHE A 17 -0.32 8.18 -0.26
C PHE A 17 -0.34 9.54 -0.98
N GLY A 18 -0.84 9.54 -2.23
CA GLY A 18 -1.07 10.73 -3.05
C GLY A 18 -1.96 11.78 -2.40
N ILE A 19 -3.07 11.35 -1.78
CA ILE A 19 -4.02 12.25 -1.10
C ILE A 19 -3.33 13.13 -0.03
N PHE A 20 -2.32 12.60 0.66
CA PHE A 20 -1.57 13.37 1.67
C PHE A 20 -0.29 13.98 1.12
N LEU A 21 0.36 13.34 0.15
CA LEU A 21 1.56 13.86 -0.48
C LEU A 21 1.29 15.17 -1.24
N ILE A 22 0.16 15.30 -1.94
CA ILE A 22 -0.16 16.50 -2.71
C ILE A 22 -0.32 17.74 -1.80
N PRO A 23 -1.14 17.74 -0.73
CA PRO A 23 -1.23 18.86 0.21
C PRO A 23 0.11 19.22 0.85
N LEU A 24 0.91 18.21 1.22
CA LEU A 24 2.25 18.45 1.76
C LEU A 24 3.16 19.08 0.71
N TYR A 25 3.14 18.60 -0.53
CA TYR A 25 3.93 19.18 -1.60
C TYR A 25 3.54 20.64 -1.85
N ILE A 26 2.24 20.95 -1.83
CA ILE A 26 1.73 22.33 -1.91
C ILE A 26 2.25 23.17 -0.74
N GLY A 27 2.16 22.67 0.49
CA GLY A 27 2.73 23.31 1.68
C GLY A 27 4.24 23.58 1.55
N ALA A 28 4.99 22.64 0.96
CA ALA A 28 6.42 22.79 0.70
C ALA A 28 6.73 23.93 -0.28
N ILE A 29 5.85 24.25 -1.24
CA ILE A 29 6.02 25.41 -2.13
C ILE A 29 6.11 26.70 -1.30
N PHE A 30 5.30 26.82 -0.25
CA PHE A 30 5.32 27.97 0.64
C PHE A 30 6.51 27.95 1.59
N LEU A 31 6.96 26.80 2.07
CA LEU A 31 8.07 26.73 3.02
C LEU A 31 9.46 26.85 2.37
N PHE A 32 9.62 26.40 1.11
CA PHE A 32 10.91 26.31 0.45
C PHE A 32 11.02 27.31 -0.72
N PRO A 33 11.81 28.40 -0.59
CA PRO A 33 11.92 29.43 -1.62
C PRO A 33 12.36 28.92 -2.99
N SER A 34 13.19 27.89 -3.04
CA SER A 34 13.65 27.26 -4.29
C SER A 34 12.48 26.66 -5.08
N LEU A 35 11.58 25.93 -4.42
CA LEU A 35 10.37 25.37 -5.01
C LEU A 35 9.42 26.49 -5.45
N ARG A 36 9.23 27.49 -4.59
CA ARG A 36 8.42 28.68 -4.89
C ARG A 36 8.86 29.38 -6.17
N LYS A 37 10.17 29.64 -6.33
CA LYS A 37 10.73 30.29 -7.51
C LYS A 37 10.51 29.49 -8.79
N ILE A 38 10.63 28.15 -8.71
CA ILE A 38 10.41 27.27 -9.86
C ILE A 38 8.93 27.28 -10.28
N LEU A 39 8.01 27.28 -9.32
CA LEU A 39 6.58 27.14 -9.56
C LEU A 39 5.86 28.46 -9.86
N LEU A 40 6.33 29.59 -9.34
CA LEU A 40 5.74 30.91 -9.64
C LEU A 40 6.29 31.54 -10.93
N HIS A 41 7.35 30.98 -11.51
CA HIS A 41 7.88 31.43 -12.81
C HIS A 41 7.14 30.76 -13.98
N LYS A 42 7.45 31.12 -15.24
CA LYS A 42 6.85 30.51 -16.46
C LYS A 42 6.91 28.96 -16.49
N ARG A 43 7.79 28.36 -15.68
CA ARG A 43 7.93 26.90 -15.50
C ARG A 43 6.82 26.26 -14.66
N GLY A 44 6.05 27.05 -13.91
CA GLY A 44 4.87 26.61 -13.17
C GLY A 44 3.78 26.04 -14.07
N PHE A 45 3.56 26.66 -15.23
CA PHE A 45 2.64 26.14 -16.24
C PHE A 45 3.05 24.73 -16.69
N LEU A 46 4.33 24.51 -16.97
CA LEU A 46 4.85 23.19 -17.33
C LEU A 46 4.71 22.18 -16.18
N PHE A 47 4.77 22.61 -14.92
CA PHE A 47 4.50 21.74 -13.77
C PHE A 47 3.03 21.32 -13.74
N LEU A 48 2.10 22.28 -13.79
CA LEU A 48 0.66 22.03 -13.80
C LEU A 48 0.24 21.15 -14.98
N PHE A 49 0.79 21.41 -16.17
CA PHE A 49 0.57 20.56 -17.34
C PHE A 49 1.00 19.11 -17.08
N GLY A 50 2.14 18.89 -16.43
CA GLY A 50 2.56 17.55 -16.01
C GLY A 50 1.58 16.87 -15.05
N VAL A 51 1.06 17.62 -14.08
CA VAL A 51 0.04 17.11 -13.13
C VAL A 51 -1.23 16.69 -13.89
N VAL A 52 -1.74 17.55 -14.78
CA VAL A 52 -2.95 17.26 -15.57
C VAL A 52 -2.75 16.03 -16.45
N VAL A 53 -1.60 15.91 -17.13
CA VAL A 53 -1.30 14.73 -17.95
C VAL A 53 -1.27 13.45 -17.09
N GLY A 54 -0.69 13.50 -15.89
CA GLY A 54 -0.65 12.33 -15.01
C GLY A 54 -2.04 11.89 -14.52
N PHE A 55 -2.95 12.84 -14.26
CA PHE A 55 -4.34 12.54 -13.88
C PHE A 55 -5.28 12.28 -15.06
N LEU A 56 -4.81 12.42 -16.31
CA LEU A 56 -5.66 12.33 -17.49
C LEU A 56 -6.46 11.01 -17.57
N PRO A 57 -5.88 9.82 -17.32
CA PRO A 57 -6.65 8.57 -17.34
C PRO A 57 -7.82 8.58 -16.37
N ARG A 58 -7.61 9.09 -15.15
CA ARG A 58 -8.64 9.20 -14.13
C ARG A 58 -9.67 10.26 -14.43
N ILE A 59 -9.27 11.41 -14.96
CA ILE A 59 -10.22 12.45 -15.38
C ILE A 59 -11.17 11.87 -16.44
N LEU A 60 -10.63 11.17 -17.44
CA LEU A 60 -11.46 10.51 -18.46
C LEU A 60 -12.37 9.43 -17.86
N PHE A 61 -11.86 8.63 -16.93
CA PHE A 61 -12.64 7.63 -16.22
C PHE A 61 -13.78 8.25 -15.38
N GLU A 62 -13.49 9.28 -14.58
CA GLU A 62 -14.46 9.95 -13.74
C GLU A 62 -15.54 10.66 -14.57
N LEU A 63 -15.16 11.30 -15.69
CA LEU A 63 -16.12 11.91 -16.62
C LEU A 63 -17.09 10.86 -17.19
N LYS A 64 -16.58 9.69 -17.58
CA LYS A 64 -17.41 8.59 -18.07
C LYS A 64 -18.33 8.01 -16.99
N ASN A 65 -17.87 7.96 -15.75
CA ASN A 65 -18.58 7.30 -14.64
C ASN A 65 -19.22 8.29 -13.65
N ALA A 66 -19.56 9.50 -14.11
CA ALA A 66 -20.25 10.53 -13.32
C ALA A 66 -19.59 10.80 -11.95
N PHE A 67 -18.26 10.85 -11.93
CA PHE A 67 -17.41 11.12 -10.77
C PHE A 67 -17.57 10.14 -9.61
N MET A 68 -17.71 8.84 -9.90
CA MET A 68 -17.94 7.79 -8.89
C MET A 68 -16.85 7.78 -7.80
N GLN A 69 -15.56 7.79 -8.16
CA GLN A 69 -14.49 7.71 -7.16
C GLN A 69 -14.38 9.00 -6.35
N SER A 70 -14.52 10.16 -7.00
CA SER A 70 -14.53 11.45 -6.31
C SER A 70 -15.68 11.56 -5.32
N LYS A 71 -16.88 11.04 -5.66
CA LYS A 71 -18.02 10.97 -4.73
C LYS A 71 -17.73 10.09 -3.52
N VAL A 72 -17.15 8.91 -3.74
CA VAL A 72 -16.75 8.01 -2.63
C VAL A 72 -15.70 8.68 -1.75
N LEU A 73 -14.68 9.31 -2.33
CA LEU A 73 -13.62 9.99 -1.59
C LEU A 73 -14.17 11.18 -0.78
N LEU A 74 -15.04 12.01 -1.38
CA LEU A 74 -15.72 13.09 -0.65
C LEU A 74 -16.61 12.55 0.47
N SER A 75 -17.35 11.46 0.22
CA SER A 75 -18.21 10.83 1.23
C SER A 75 -17.40 10.32 2.43
N PHE A 76 -16.20 9.79 2.18
CA PHE A 76 -15.29 9.32 3.22
C PHE A 76 -14.87 10.46 4.16
N PHE A 77 -14.52 11.63 3.60
CA PHE A 77 -14.11 12.79 4.41
C PHE A 77 -15.28 13.52 5.08
N LEU A 78 -16.44 13.61 4.41
CA LEU A 78 -17.60 14.34 4.92
C LEU A 78 -18.44 13.53 5.90
N HIS A 79 -18.47 12.20 5.75
CA HIS A 79 -19.26 11.28 6.58
C HIS A 79 -18.38 10.13 7.10
N PRO A 80 -17.43 10.40 8.01
CA PRO A 80 -16.54 9.38 8.58
C PRO A 80 -17.30 8.50 9.60
N ASN A 81 -18.32 7.78 9.15
CA ASN A 81 -19.20 6.93 9.97
C ASN A 81 -18.89 5.44 9.84
N LEU A 82 -17.80 5.06 9.16
CA LEU A 82 -17.55 3.66 8.80
C LEU A 82 -16.98 2.79 9.93
N LEU A 83 -16.41 3.37 11.01
CA LEU A 83 -15.86 2.61 12.13
C LEU A 83 -16.30 3.20 13.49
N ASN A 84 -17.18 2.46 14.18
CA ASN A 84 -17.90 2.81 15.41
C ASN A 84 -17.03 2.92 16.69
N SER A 85 -15.74 3.27 16.62
CA SER A 85 -14.92 3.45 17.82
C SER A 85 -13.94 4.61 17.70
N PRO A 86 -14.22 5.78 18.32
CA PRO A 86 -13.26 6.85 18.37
C PRO A 86 -12.07 6.44 19.25
N THR A 87 -10.97 6.01 18.62
CA THR A 87 -9.69 5.85 19.31
C THR A 87 -9.23 7.19 19.86
N SER A 88 -8.64 7.21 21.06
CA SER A 88 -8.09 8.43 21.64
C SER A 88 -6.92 8.95 20.78
N TYR A 89 -6.69 10.26 20.77
CA TYR A 89 -5.58 10.84 19.98
C TYR A 89 -4.22 10.22 20.38
N SER A 90 -4.00 9.98 21.67
CA SER A 90 -2.79 9.31 22.18
C SER A 90 -2.64 7.89 21.63
N SER A 91 -3.72 7.11 21.62
CA SER A 91 -3.74 5.78 21.03
C SER A 91 -3.40 5.82 19.54
N ARG A 92 -3.93 6.80 18.79
CA ARG A 92 -3.60 7.00 17.36
C ARG A 92 -2.13 7.34 17.16
N VAL A 93 -1.57 8.28 17.93
CA VAL A 93 -0.15 8.64 17.83
C VAL A 93 0.74 7.41 18.08
N ASN A 94 0.42 6.62 19.10
CA ASN A 94 1.18 5.39 19.39
C ASN A 94 1.06 4.36 18.27
N GLU A 95 -0.16 4.13 17.74
CA GLU A 95 -0.37 3.23 16.61
C GLU A 95 0.43 3.67 15.37
N ARG A 96 0.40 4.97 15.04
CA ARG A 96 1.15 5.52 13.89
C ARG A 96 2.65 5.48 14.12
N TRP A 97 3.11 5.70 15.35
CA TRP A 97 4.51 5.54 15.72
C TRP A 97 4.98 4.10 15.51
N ILE A 98 4.20 3.12 15.98
CA ILE A 98 4.47 1.70 15.76
C ILE A 98 4.48 1.39 14.26
N LEU A 99 3.53 1.91 13.49
CA LEU A 99 3.47 1.72 12.05
C LEU A 99 4.71 2.24 11.32
N PHE A 100 5.10 3.50 11.59
CA PHE A 100 6.30 4.11 10.98
C PHE A 100 7.59 3.38 11.40
N LYS A 101 7.64 2.94 12.66
CA LYS A 101 8.72 2.09 13.17
C LYS A 101 8.78 0.78 12.40
N THR A 102 7.65 0.11 12.20
CA THR A 102 7.57 -1.15 11.45
C THR A 102 8.09 -0.97 10.02
N TYR A 103 7.60 0.03 9.28
CA TYR A 103 8.09 0.33 7.93
C TYR A 103 9.60 0.60 7.91
N TYR A 104 10.11 1.37 8.87
CA TYR A 104 11.55 1.61 8.97
C TYR A 104 12.35 0.32 9.13
N PHE A 105 11.90 -0.60 10.00
CA PHE A 105 12.61 -1.87 10.22
C PHE A 105 12.44 -2.85 9.06
N GLU A 106 11.31 -2.84 8.35
CA GLU A 106 11.05 -3.70 7.19
C GLU A 106 11.96 -3.39 6.00
N MET A 107 12.53 -2.19 5.92
CA MET A 107 13.58 -1.85 4.93
C MET A 107 14.85 -2.70 5.08
N PHE A 108 15.05 -3.29 6.27
CA PHE A 108 16.27 -4.00 6.59
C PHE A 108 15.94 -5.46 6.91
N ALA A 109 16.52 -6.36 6.13
CA ALA A 109 16.43 -7.79 6.42
C ALA A 109 17.02 -8.19 7.80
N ASN A 110 17.91 -7.38 8.38
CA ASN A 110 18.49 -7.62 9.70
C ASN A 110 18.40 -6.36 10.58
N ARG A 111 17.82 -6.55 11.77
CA ARG A 111 17.56 -5.48 12.76
C ARG A 111 18.83 -4.77 13.24
N TYR A 112 19.96 -5.46 13.30
CA TYR A 112 21.23 -4.85 13.70
C TYR A 112 21.62 -3.69 12.77
N PHE A 113 21.45 -3.87 11.46
CA PHE A 113 21.71 -2.80 10.48
C PHE A 113 20.70 -1.68 10.56
N ALA A 114 19.42 -2.00 10.81
CA ALA A 114 18.41 -0.97 11.06
C ALA A 114 18.81 -0.08 12.25
N HIS A 115 19.38 -0.63 13.31
CA HIS A 115 19.87 0.15 14.45
C HIS A 115 21.11 0.99 14.10
N ILE A 116 22.09 0.43 13.38
CA ILE A 116 23.25 1.21 12.90
C ILE A 116 22.80 2.38 12.02
N PHE A 117 21.87 2.12 11.11
CA PHE A 117 21.33 3.13 10.20
C PHE A 117 20.57 4.22 10.98
N LEU A 118 19.84 3.85 12.03
CA LEU A 118 19.10 4.79 12.87
C LEU A 118 20.06 5.72 13.62
N VAL A 119 21.08 5.15 14.25
CA VAL A 119 22.14 5.91 14.94
C VAL A 119 22.85 6.84 13.95
N SER A 120 23.15 6.35 12.74
CA SER A 120 23.76 7.17 11.69
C SER A 120 22.88 8.36 11.31
N ILE A 121 21.58 8.15 11.08
CA ILE A 121 20.63 9.24 10.81
C ILE A 121 20.62 10.26 11.94
N ILE A 122 20.58 9.82 13.20
CA ILE A 122 20.55 10.72 14.38
C ILE A 122 21.83 11.57 14.42
N VAL A 123 23.00 10.95 14.34
CA VAL A 123 24.30 11.63 14.39
C VAL A 123 24.42 12.64 13.25
N ILE A 124 24.06 12.26 12.02
CA ILE A 124 24.21 13.15 10.86
C ILE A 124 23.17 14.26 10.90
N THR A 125 21.95 13.98 11.37
CA THR A 125 20.93 15.02 11.59
C THR A 125 21.45 16.05 12.58
N PHE A 126 22.06 15.63 13.69
CA PHE A 126 22.66 16.52 14.67
C PHE A 126 23.78 17.40 14.06
N ILE A 127 24.71 16.79 13.32
CA ILE A 127 25.77 17.51 12.59
C ILE A 127 25.17 18.51 11.59
N THR A 128 24.12 18.10 10.87
CA THR A 128 23.42 18.93 9.88
C THR A 128 22.82 20.15 10.55
N VAL A 129 22.06 19.97 11.63
CA VAL A 129 21.45 21.07 12.40
C VAL A 129 22.50 22.05 12.91
N ILE A 130 23.61 21.56 13.46
CA ILE A 130 24.73 22.43 13.88
C ILE A 130 25.29 23.21 12.68
N SER A 131 25.50 22.55 11.54
CA SER A 131 26.02 23.22 10.34
C SER A 131 25.07 24.29 9.78
N VAL A 132 23.76 24.14 9.99
CA VAL A 132 22.70 25.11 9.61
C VAL A 132 22.81 26.34 10.50
N ILE A 133 22.89 26.14 11.81
CA ILE A 133 23.08 27.21 12.79
C ILE A 133 24.36 27.99 12.46
N GLN A 134 25.42 27.29 12.04
CA GLN A 134 26.69 27.90 11.63
C GLN A 134 26.69 28.47 10.19
N LYS A 135 25.58 28.43 9.46
CA LYS A 135 25.41 28.94 8.08
C LYS A 135 26.41 28.38 7.05
N LYS A 136 26.86 27.13 7.20
CA LYS A 136 27.98 26.56 6.43
C LYS A 136 27.61 25.80 5.14
N SER A 137 26.33 25.53 4.83
CA SER A 137 26.01 24.65 3.67
C SER A 137 24.73 25.02 2.91
N LYS A 138 24.82 24.97 1.57
CA LYS A 138 23.70 25.16 0.62
C LYS A 138 22.85 23.88 0.41
N ASN A 139 23.38 22.69 0.71
CA ASN A 139 22.69 21.40 0.48
C ASN A 139 21.66 21.03 1.58
N GLN A 140 21.44 21.91 2.56
CA GLN A 140 20.55 21.69 3.69
C GLN A 140 19.06 21.66 3.29
N SER A 141 18.69 22.36 2.21
CA SER A 141 17.29 22.49 1.78
C SER A 141 16.63 21.17 1.37
N ILE A 142 17.39 20.20 0.83
CA ILE A 142 16.84 18.91 0.38
C ILE A 142 16.52 18.01 1.59
N PHE A 143 17.42 17.97 2.58
CA PHE A 143 17.17 17.25 3.83
C PHE A 143 15.93 17.77 4.53
N PHE A 144 15.83 19.09 4.71
CA PHE A 144 14.65 19.69 5.33
C PHE A 144 13.37 19.43 4.54
N PHE A 145 13.44 19.39 3.22
CA PHE A 145 12.29 19.06 2.38
C PHE A 145 11.78 17.63 2.64
N TYR A 146 12.65 16.63 2.62
CA TYR A 146 12.22 15.24 2.88
C TYR A 146 11.80 15.01 4.34
N SER A 147 12.48 15.66 5.30
CA SER A 147 12.08 15.63 6.72
C SER A 147 10.71 16.29 6.94
N TYR A 148 10.41 17.37 6.21
CA TYR A 148 9.08 17.99 6.20
C TYR A 148 8.02 17.05 5.63
N LEU A 149 8.31 16.37 4.51
CA LEU A 149 7.38 15.37 3.95
C LEU A 149 7.13 14.24 4.94
N LEU A 150 8.18 13.67 5.54
CA LEU A 150 8.04 12.56 6.50
C LEU A 150 7.24 12.99 7.74
N GLY A 151 7.60 14.11 8.35
CA GLY A 151 6.91 14.64 9.54
C GLY A 151 5.49 15.07 9.25
N GLY A 152 5.25 15.66 8.07
CA GLY A 152 3.93 16.03 7.59
C GLY A 152 3.04 14.82 7.35
N LEU A 153 3.56 13.75 6.74
CA LEU A 153 2.83 12.50 6.55
C LEU A 153 2.48 11.87 7.90
N PHE A 154 3.43 11.83 8.84
CA PHE A 154 3.18 11.36 10.20
C PHE A 154 2.06 12.17 10.86
N PHE A 155 2.13 13.50 10.80
CA PHE A 155 1.14 14.38 11.40
C PHE A 155 -0.25 14.21 10.75
N LEU A 156 -0.35 14.19 9.43
CA LEU A 156 -1.62 13.97 8.74
C LEU A 156 -2.21 12.58 9.08
N SER A 157 -1.36 11.58 9.31
CA SER A 157 -1.80 10.23 9.70
C SER A 157 -2.47 10.14 11.06
N THR A 158 -2.17 11.07 11.98
CA THR A 158 -2.75 11.09 13.34
C THR A 158 -4.09 11.82 13.40
N LEU A 159 -4.38 12.65 12.40
CA LEU A 159 -5.65 13.37 12.28
C LEU A 159 -6.82 12.43 11.96
N TYR A 160 -6.56 11.30 11.30
CA TYR A 160 -7.60 10.40 10.83
C TYR A 160 -7.78 9.18 11.75
N LYS A 161 -9.04 8.82 12.02
CA LYS A 161 -9.41 7.85 13.07
C LYS A 161 -9.30 6.38 12.64
N ASP A 162 -9.36 6.10 11.34
CA ASP A 162 -9.51 4.74 10.82
C ASP A 162 -8.18 3.98 10.68
N PHE A 163 -8.27 2.65 10.56
CA PHE A 163 -7.15 1.72 10.24
C PHE A 163 -6.66 1.80 8.79
N PHE A 164 -7.15 2.80 8.04
CA PHE A 164 -6.77 3.09 6.65
C PHE A 164 -5.26 3.30 6.44
N TRP A 165 -4.38 3.21 7.43
CA TRP A 165 -2.99 3.59 7.25
C TRP A 165 -2.03 2.41 7.07
N LYS A 166 -2.42 1.20 7.51
CA LYS A 166 -1.52 0.04 7.47
C LYS A 166 -1.20 -0.45 6.06
N ASN A 167 -2.07 -0.21 5.08
CA ASN A 167 -1.93 -0.72 3.72
C ASN A 167 -1.44 0.33 2.71
N TYR A 168 -1.02 1.52 3.18
CA TYR A 168 -1.09 2.71 2.35
C TYR A 168 0.12 3.64 2.49
N TYR A 169 1.15 3.20 3.21
CA TYR A 169 2.43 3.90 3.40
C TYR A 169 3.60 3.14 2.76
N GLU A 170 3.36 2.28 1.77
CA GLU A 170 4.42 1.56 1.05
C GLU A 170 5.49 2.50 0.47
N GLY A 171 5.08 3.69 0.00
CA GLY A 171 6.00 4.74 -0.48
C GLY A 171 6.91 5.39 0.58
N ILE A 172 6.71 5.15 1.88
CA ILE A 172 7.48 5.81 2.95
C ILE A 172 8.95 5.39 2.95
N HIS A 173 9.24 4.16 2.53
CA HIS A 173 10.58 3.61 2.43
C HIS A 173 11.49 4.50 1.55
N TYR A 174 10.95 5.02 0.45
CA TYR A 174 11.70 5.90 -0.44
C TYR A 174 12.07 7.22 0.25
N ILE A 175 11.19 7.77 1.09
CA ILE A 175 11.48 9.00 1.84
C ILE A 175 12.66 8.76 2.80
N PHE A 176 12.67 7.62 3.53
CA PHE A 176 13.80 7.26 4.39
C PHE A 176 15.12 7.15 3.60
N ILE A 177 15.09 6.50 2.44
CA ILE A 177 16.26 6.38 1.55
C ILE A 177 16.73 7.76 1.08
N PHE A 178 15.82 8.64 0.65
CA PHE A 178 16.19 9.97 0.18
C PHE A 178 16.72 10.88 1.28
N ILE A 179 16.18 10.78 2.51
CA ILE A 179 16.76 11.45 3.69
C ILE A 179 18.20 10.99 3.88
N PHE A 180 18.44 9.67 3.85
CA PHE A 180 19.79 9.12 4.02
C PHE A 180 20.74 9.56 2.91
N ILE A 181 20.34 9.49 1.63
CA ILE A 181 21.15 9.94 0.49
C ILE A 181 21.46 11.44 0.64
N SER A 182 20.47 12.27 1.01
CA SER A 182 20.68 13.69 1.23
C SER A 182 21.68 13.96 2.35
N LEU A 183 21.60 13.21 3.45
CA LEU A 183 22.52 13.30 4.59
C LEU A 183 23.94 12.89 4.17
N MET A 184 24.09 11.79 3.45
CA MET A 184 25.37 11.34 2.90
C MET A 184 25.98 12.39 1.97
N GLY A 185 25.18 13.00 1.09
CA GLY A 185 25.62 14.05 0.18
C GLY A 185 26.17 15.30 0.88
N GLN A 186 25.73 15.59 2.11
CA GLN A 186 26.21 16.74 2.90
C GLN A 186 27.56 16.47 3.58
N ILE A 187 27.87 15.22 3.90
CA ILE A 187 29.14 14.86 4.56
C ILE A 187 30.33 15.12 3.62
N VAL A 188 30.13 15.13 2.29
CA VAL A 188 31.17 15.27 1.26
C VAL A 188 31.66 16.73 1.10
N HIS A 189 32.32 17.26 2.13
CA HIS A 189 33.08 18.52 2.03
C HIS A 189 34.45 18.28 1.37
N LYS A 190 34.92 19.24 0.54
CA LYS A 190 36.09 19.14 -0.36
C LYS A 190 37.38 18.57 0.25
N ARG A 191 37.61 18.69 1.57
CA ARG A 191 38.89 18.36 2.21
C ARG A 191 39.17 16.84 2.33
N TYR A 192 38.15 15.98 2.26
CA TYR A 192 38.30 14.52 2.38
C TYR A 192 37.38 13.74 1.42
N ILE A 193 37.21 14.28 0.21
CA ILE A 193 36.22 13.77 -0.74
C ILE A 193 36.44 12.29 -1.11
N VAL A 194 37.70 11.85 -1.23
CA VAL A 194 38.04 10.46 -1.61
C VAL A 194 37.70 9.49 -0.48
N VAL A 195 38.16 9.75 0.75
CA VAL A 195 37.88 8.89 1.92
C VAL A 195 36.38 8.79 2.19
N LYS A 196 35.65 9.91 2.08
CA LYS A 196 34.20 9.94 2.30
C LYS A 196 33.42 9.21 1.20
N ARG A 197 33.86 9.32 -0.06
CA ARG A 197 33.30 8.53 -1.17
C ARG A 197 33.60 7.04 -1.02
N ALA A 198 34.79 6.69 -0.54
CA ALA A 198 35.16 5.31 -0.26
C ALA A 198 34.28 4.72 0.85
N ILE A 199 34.06 5.44 1.96
CA ILE A 199 33.14 5.02 3.03
C ILE A 199 31.71 4.84 2.49
N LEU A 200 31.21 5.82 1.71
CA LEU A 200 29.89 5.74 1.10
C LEU A 200 29.77 4.53 0.15
N PHE A 201 30.77 4.33 -0.70
CA PHE A 201 30.82 3.21 -1.61
C PHE A 201 30.85 1.88 -0.86
N SER A 202 31.64 1.77 0.21
CA SER A 202 31.69 0.58 1.06
C SER A 202 30.36 0.31 1.78
N LEU A 203 29.65 1.36 2.23
CA LEU A 203 28.32 1.21 2.84
C LEU A 203 27.28 0.74 1.82
N ILE A 204 27.27 1.33 0.62
CA ILE A 204 26.37 0.91 -0.46
C ILE A 204 26.69 -0.51 -0.91
N LEU A 205 27.97 -0.81 -1.13
CA LEU A 205 28.43 -2.13 -1.55
C LEU A 205 28.12 -3.19 -0.47
N GLY A 206 28.35 -2.87 0.80
CA GLY A 206 27.96 -3.72 1.93
C GLY A 206 26.45 -3.97 1.96
N PHE A 207 25.64 -2.93 1.78
CA PHE A 207 24.18 -3.05 1.69
C PHE A 207 23.75 -3.93 0.51
N VAL A 208 24.35 -3.76 -0.67
CA VAL A 208 24.05 -4.56 -1.86
C VAL A 208 24.44 -6.02 -1.64
N ILE A 209 25.65 -6.30 -1.17
CA ILE A 209 26.12 -7.67 -0.89
C ILE A 209 25.20 -8.36 0.12
N LEU A 210 24.82 -7.67 1.19
CA LEU A 210 23.93 -8.23 2.21
C LEU A 210 22.52 -8.51 1.68
N ASN A 211 21.97 -7.62 0.84
CA ASN A 211 20.70 -7.87 0.19
C ASN A 211 20.78 -9.05 -0.79
N ILE A 212 21.87 -9.20 -1.54
CA ILE A 212 22.08 -10.37 -2.42
C ILE A 212 22.13 -11.66 -1.60
N VAL A 213 22.84 -11.67 -0.46
CA VAL A 213 22.90 -12.84 0.43
C VAL A 213 21.52 -13.17 1.00
N ASN A 214 20.75 -12.17 1.43
CA ASN A 214 19.40 -12.38 1.95
C ASN A 214 18.43 -12.84 0.86
N VAL A 215 18.45 -12.25 -0.34
CA VAL A 215 17.63 -12.68 -1.48
C VAL A 215 17.95 -14.12 -1.84
N ARG A 216 19.23 -14.53 -1.83
CA ARG A 216 19.61 -15.92 -2.06
C ARG A 216 19.02 -16.86 -1.00
N GLY A 217 19.05 -16.47 0.28
CA GLY A 217 18.40 -17.21 1.36
C GLY A 217 16.88 -17.30 1.18
N SER A 218 16.24 -16.22 0.73
CA SER A 218 14.81 -16.18 0.44
C SER A 218 14.43 -17.03 -0.78
N LEU A 219 15.27 -17.10 -1.81
CA LEU A 219 15.07 -17.94 -2.99
C LEU A 219 15.18 -19.44 -2.66
N THR A 220 15.96 -19.81 -1.65
CA THR A 220 16.06 -21.20 -1.18
C THR A 220 14.91 -21.61 -0.24
N ASN A 221 14.17 -20.65 0.31
CA ASN A 221 13.00 -20.94 1.12
C ASN A 221 11.83 -21.35 0.21
N LYS A 222 11.09 -22.39 0.62
CA LYS A 222 9.85 -22.76 -0.08
C LYS A 222 8.91 -21.56 -0.05
N VAL A 223 8.45 -21.13 -1.22
CA VAL A 223 7.44 -20.07 -1.34
C VAL A 223 6.24 -20.50 -0.48
N PRO A 224 5.81 -19.68 0.50
CA PRO A 224 4.67 -20.04 1.32
C PRO A 224 3.45 -20.20 0.43
N PHE A 225 2.69 -21.27 0.63
CA PHE A 225 1.44 -21.49 -0.07
C PHE A 225 0.42 -20.47 0.43
N ASP A 226 0.27 -19.35 -0.30
CA ASP A 226 -0.51 -18.19 0.10
C ASP A 226 -1.09 -17.41 -1.09
N GLY A 227 -2.02 -16.49 -0.80
CA GLY A 227 -2.58 -15.53 -1.75
C GLY A 227 -3.15 -16.21 -3.00
N LEU A 228 -2.66 -15.81 -4.17
CA LEU A 228 -3.17 -16.30 -5.45
C LEU A 228 -3.03 -17.83 -5.61
N GLN A 229 -1.99 -18.44 -5.05
CA GLN A 229 -1.79 -19.90 -5.14
C GLN A 229 -2.89 -20.68 -4.41
N VAL A 230 -3.33 -20.16 -3.26
CA VAL A 230 -4.44 -20.75 -2.49
C VAL A 230 -5.74 -20.60 -3.26
N ASN A 231 -6.00 -19.40 -3.79
CA ASN A 231 -7.20 -19.13 -4.58
C ASN A 231 -7.26 -19.99 -5.86
N GLU A 232 -6.13 -20.18 -6.52
CA GLU A 232 -6.01 -21.07 -7.67
C GLU A 232 -6.28 -22.53 -7.28
N ALA A 233 -5.75 -23.01 -6.15
CA ALA A 233 -6.03 -24.35 -5.66
C ALA A 233 -7.51 -24.57 -5.30
N VAL A 234 -8.18 -23.56 -4.74
CA VAL A 234 -9.63 -23.57 -4.49
C VAL A 234 -10.42 -23.71 -5.79
N VAL A 235 -10.10 -22.89 -6.80
CA VAL A 235 -10.75 -22.97 -8.12
C VAL A 235 -10.50 -24.32 -8.77
N ASN A 236 -9.25 -24.78 -8.78
CA ASN A 236 -8.88 -26.09 -9.32
C ASN A 236 -9.59 -27.24 -8.61
N TYR A 237 -9.79 -27.15 -7.29
CA TYR A 237 -10.55 -28.15 -6.56
C TYR A 237 -12.00 -28.20 -7.02
N ILE A 238 -12.68 -27.05 -7.16
CA ILE A 238 -14.06 -27.01 -7.65
C ILE A 238 -14.14 -27.57 -9.07
N LEU A 239 -13.25 -27.13 -9.97
CA LEU A 239 -13.25 -27.57 -11.38
C LEU A 239 -13.00 -29.07 -11.53
N ARG A 240 -12.24 -29.70 -10.63
CA ARG A 240 -12.01 -31.16 -10.65
C ARG A 240 -13.18 -31.98 -10.11
N ASN A 241 -14.02 -31.39 -9.26
CA ASN A 241 -15.12 -32.09 -8.59
C ASN A 241 -16.50 -31.73 -9.21
N GLN A 242 -16.52 -30.85 -10.19
CA GLN A 242 -17.74 -30.41 -10.86
C GLN A 242 -17.80 -30.97 -12.29
N ASP A 243 -19.00 -31.34 -12.72
CA ASP A 243 -19.28 -31.64 -14.12
C ASP A 243 -19.29 -30.32 -14.91
N LEU A 244 -18.25 -30.12 -15.72
CA LEU A 244 -17.98 -28.89 -16.47
C LEU A 244 -18.88 -28.71 -17.70
N ASP A 245 -19.51 -29.79 -18.16
CA ASP A 245 -20.42 -29.77 -19.30
C ASP A 245 -21.82 -29.25 -18.91
N LYS A 246 -22.08 -29.11 -17.61
CA LYS A 246 -23.34 -28.59 -17.06
C LYS A 246 -23.13 -27.19 -16.49
N LYS A 247 -24.20 -26.38 -16.54
CA LYS A 247 -24.25 -25.12 -15.79
C LYS A 247 -24.12 -25.46 -14.30
N TYR A 248 -23.17 -24.82 -13.61
CA TYR A 248 -22.94 -25.00 -12.19
C TYR A 248 -22.88 -23.67 -11.45
N CYS A 249 -23.20 -23.71 -10.16
CA CYS A 249 -23.28 -22.53 -9.30
C CYS A 249 -22.04 -22.40 -8.42
N VAL A 250 -21.50 -21.19 -8.31
CA VAL A 250 -20.46 -20.84 -7.35
C VAL A 250 -20.81 -19.49 -6.71
N ARG A 251 -20.94 -19.47 -5.38
CA ARG A 251 -21.10 -18.25 -4.58
C ARG A 251 -19.84 -18.00 -3.78
N ILE A 252 -19.42 -16.75 -3.73
CA ILE A 252 -18.09 -16.40 -3.22
C ILE A 252 -18.23 -15.29 -2.19
N TYR A 253 -17.77 -15.57 -0.99
CA TYR A 253 -17.57 -14.58 0.06
C TYR A 253 -16.10 -14.18 0.11
N THR A 254 -15.84 -12.89 -0.06
CA THR A 254 -14.53 -12.26 0.16
C THR A 254 -14.72 -11.02 1.04
N PRO A 255 -13.78 -10.69 1.95
CA PRO A 255 -13.88 -9.48 2.77
C PRO A 255 -13.99 -8.18 1.95
N SER A 256 -13.48 -8.18 0.72
CA SER A 256 -13.58 -7.05 -0.24
C SER A 256 -14.94 -6.92 -0.92
N VAL A 257 -15.94 -7.75 -0.58
CA VAL A 257 -17.30 -7.82 -1.14
C VAL A 257 -17.36 -8.23 -2.62
N ILE A 258 -16.37 -7.85 -3.43
CA ILE A 258 -16.29 -8.19 -4.85
C ILE A 258 -15.23 -9.28 -5.08
N PRO A 259 -15.60 -10.48 -5.56
CA PRO A 259 -14.70 -11.62 -5.73
C PRO A 259 -13.93 -11.56 -7.07
N HIS A 260 -13.27 -10.43 -7.38
CA HIS A 260 -12.58 -10.23 -8.65
C HIS A 260 -11.55 -11.32 -8.95
N THR A 261 -10.78 -11.73 -7.94
CA THR A 261 -9.71 -12.74 -8.09
C THR A 261 -10.28 -14.07 -8.59
N TYR A 262 -11.35 -14.57 -7.98
CA TYR A 262 -11.97 -15.83 -8.40
C TYR A 262 -12.66 -15.73 -9.75
N ASN A 263 -13.38 -14.63 -10.00
CA ASN A 263 -14.02 -14.40 -11.29
C ASN A 263 -13.00 -14.44 -12.43
N TYR A 264 -11.82 -13.86 -12.20
CA TYR A 264 -10.72 -13.89 -13.15
C TYR A 264 -10.11 -15.29 -13.30
N LEU A 265 -9.89 -16.00 -12.19
CA LEU A 265 -9.36 -17.37 -12.22
C LEU A 265 -10.28 -18.34 -12.96
N PHE A 266 -11.61 -18.29 -12.73
CA PHE A 266 -12.57 -19.08 -13.51
C PHE A 266 -12.53 -18.70 -15.00
N LEU A 267 -12.43 -17.40 -15.32
CA LEU A 267 -12.35 -16.92 -16.69
C LEU A 267 -11.09 -17.40 -17.42
N ILE A 268 -9.93 -17.47 -16.76
CA ILE A 268 -8.70 -18.04 -17.32
C ILE A 268 -8.91 -19.50 -17.74
N HIS A 269 -9.66 -20.25 -16.92
CA HIS A 269 -10.05 -21.63 -17.22
C HIS A 269 -11.20 -21.73 -18.24
N LYS A 270 -11.60 -20.60 -18.86
CA LYS A 270 -12.73 -20.47 -19.79
C LYS A 270 -14.09 -20.90 -19.19
N MET A 271 -14.20 -20.86 -17.87
CA MET A 271 -15.42 -21.21 -17.14
C MET A 271 -16.11 -19.95 -16.63
N LYS A 272 -17.45 -19.98 -16.63
CA LYS A 272 -18.29 -18.89 -16.11
C LYS A 272 -19.37 -19.49 -15.21
N PRO A 273 -19.05 -19.76 -13.94
CA PRO A 273 -20.07 -20.25 -13.00
C PRO A 273 -21.19 -19.22 -12.82
N SER A 274 -22.37 -19.73 -12.52
CA SER A 274 -23.55 -18.92 -12.19
C SER A 274 -23.54 -18.54 -10.71
N ASN A 275 -24.03 -17.34 -10.37
CA ASN A 275 -24.31 -16.97 -8.98
C ASN A 275 -25.69 -17.48 -8.50
N GLU A 276 -26.52 -17.91 -9.45
CA GLU A 276 -27.81 -18.56 -9.21
C GLU A 276 -27.61 -20.07 -9.09
N TRP A 277 -28.38 -20.69 -8.19
CA TRP A 277 -28.44 -22.13 -8.01
C TRP A 277 -28.62 -22.86 -9.34
N ALA A 278 -27.88 -23.94 -9.54
CA ALA A 278 -27.96 -24.75 -10.75
C ALA A 278 -28.19 -26.21 -10.33
N GLN A 279 -29.29 -26.80 -10.80
CA GLN A 279 -29.64 -28.19 -10.48
C GLN A 279 -29.71 -28.47 -8.97
N ASP A 280 -30.25 -27.51 -8.21
CA ASP A 280 -30.36 -27.55 -6.75
C ASP A 280 -29.01 -27.70 -6.02
N THR A 281 -27.90 -27.44 -6.70
CA THR A 281 -26.56 -27.50 -6.10
C THR A 281 -25.82 -26.18 -6.28
N CYS A 282 -24.93 -25.89 -5.34
CA CYS A 282 -24.04 -24.75 -5.45
C CYS A 282 -22.79 -24.93 -4.59
N TRP A 283 -21.65 -24.50 -5.13
CA TRP A 283 -20.40 -24.39 -4.41
C TRP A 283 -20.30 -23.04 -3.72
N PHE A 284 -19.76 -23.02 -2.51
CA PHE A 284 -19.51 -21.83 -1.74
C PHE A 284 -18.02 -21.75 -1.44
N ILE A 285 -17.42 -20.60 -1.71
CA ILE A 285 -16.07 -20.26 -1.32
C ILE A 285 -16.18 -19.20 -0.22
N VAL A 286 -15.70 -19.51 0.98
CA VAL A 286 -15.79 -18.62 2.14
C VAL A 286 -14.40 -18.31 2.66
N GLU A 287 -13.93 -17.09 2.37
CA GLU A 287 -12.68 -16.58 2.91
C GLU A 287 -12.81 -16.15 4.38
N PRO A 288 -11.70 -16.22 5.15
CA PRO A 288 -11.70 -15.72 6.51
C PRO A 288 -11.88 -14.19 6.54
N ASP A 289 -12.64 -13.71 7.53
CA ASP A 289 -12.83 -12.28 7.76
C ASP A 289 -12.68 -11.98 9.25
N ASN A 290 -11.88 -10.95 9.56
CA ASN A 290 -11.73 -10.44 10.92
C ASN A 290 -13.05 -9.85 11.45
N TYR A 291 -13.95 -9.42 10.56
CA TYR A 291 -15.27 -8.90 10.90
C TYR A 291 -16.34 -9.98 10.75
N LYS A 292 -16.39 -10.89 11.74
CA LYS A 292 -17.31 -12.06 11.75
C LYS A 292 -18.76 -11.72 11.38
N LYS A 293 -19.29 -10.58 11.84
CA LYS A 293 -20.66 -10.14 11.55
C LYS A 293 -20.99 -10.04 10.05
N ARG A 294 -20.03 -9.60 9.21
CA ARG A 294 -20.24 -9.48 7.76
C ARG A 294 -20.35 -10.86 7.10
N ARG A 295 -19.50 -11.78 7.53
CA ARG A 295 -19.52 -13.17 7.09
C ARG A 295 -20.83 -13.84 7.48
N ASP A 296 -21.20 -13.75 8.75
CA ASP A 296 -22.42 -14.36 9.28
C ASP A 296 -23.68 -13.80 8.55
N GLU A 297 -23.70 -12.50 8.26
CA GLU A 297 -24.79 -11.88 7.50
C GLU A 297 -24.85 -12.38 6.04
N TRP A 298 -23.69 -12.48 5.38
CA TRP A 298 -23.62 -13.02 4.03
C TRP A 298 -24.04 -14.49 3.97
N GLU A 299 -23.56 -15.32 4.90
CA GLU A 299 -23.93 -16.74 5.02
C GLU A 299 -25.45 -16.87 5.21
N ARG A 300 -26.05 -16.10 6.12
CA ARG A 300 -27.50 -16.09 6.36
C ARG A 300 -28.33 -15.73 5.11
N ILE A 301 -27.83 -14.86 4.24
CA ILE A 301 -28.54 -14.42 3.03
C ILE A 301 -28.35 -15.41 1.88
N ASN A 302 -27.18 -16.05 1.79
CA ASN A 302 -26.79 -16.82 0.62
C ASN A 302 -26.92 -18.33 0.78
N GLU A 303 -26.81 -18.87 2.00
CA GLU A 303 -26.98 -20.29 2.27
C GLU A 303 -28.47 -20.68 2.24
N PRO A 304 -28.80 -21.89 1.77
CA PRO A 304 -30.19 -22.33 1.72
C PRO A 304 -30.69 -22.62 3.14
N LYS A 305 -31.99 -22.43 3.37
CA LYS A 305 -32.61 -22.62 4.71
C LYS A 305 -32.64 -24.09 5.18
N ASP A 306 -32.56 -25.04 4.24
CA ASP A 306 -32.48 -26.47 4.52
C ASP A 306 -31.30 -27.08 3.73
N PRO A 307 -30.05 -26.77 4.14
CA PRO A 307 -28.87 -27.26 3.45
C PRO A 307 -28.57 -28.70 3.82
N HIS A 308 -28.50 -29.58 2.83
CA HIS A 308 -27.65 -30.75 2.95
C HIS A 308 -26.25 -30.39 2.47
N THR A 309 -25.36 -30.11 3.42
CA THR A 309 -23.93 -29.95 3.13
C THR A 309 -23.36 -31.31 2.78
N VAL A 310 -22.96 -31.49 1.52
CA VAL A 310 -22.48 -32.77 1.01
C VAL A 310 -20.95 -32.86 1.13
N VAL A 311 -20.24 -31.73 1.00
CA VAL A 311 -18.77 -31.68 1.12
C VAL A 311 -18.33 -30.40 1.82
N VAL A 312 -17.40 -30.55 2.77
CA VAL A 312 -16.64 -29.43 3.34
C VAL A 312 -15.15 -29.72 3.13
N LYS A 313 -14.47 -28.83 2.43
CA LYS A 313 -13.02 -28.89 2.23
C LYS A 313 -12.40 -27.56 2.64
N ILE A 314 -11.37 -27.62 3.47
CA ILE A 314 -10.58 -26.45 3.83
C ILE A 314 -9.27 -26.52 3.05
N ILE A 315 -8.95 -25.44 2.33
CA ILE A 315 -7.65 -25.25 1.69
C ILE A 315 -7.00 -24.05 2.39
N LYS A 316 -6.00 -24.35 3.23
CA LYS A 316 -5.36 -23.40 4.16
C LYS A 316 -6.37 -22.82 5.15
N ASP A 317 -6.95 -21.67 4.85
CA ASP A 317 -7.88 -20.91 5.66
C ASP A 317 -9.20 -20.62 4.92
N ILE A 318 -9.28 -21.01 3.64
CA ILE A 318 -10.46 -20.83 2.79
C ILE A 318 -11.33 -22.08 2.86
N GLU A 319 -12.60 -21.88 3.20
CA GLU A 319 -13.57 -22.95 3.33
C GLU A 319 -14.37 -23.11 2.04
N ILE A 320 -14.39 -24.33 1.51
CA ILE A 320 -15.14 -24.72 0.33
C ILE A 320 -16.28 -25.62 0.78
N ARG A 321 -17.53 -25.19 0.55
CA ARG A 321 -18.72 -25.97 0.88
C ARG A 321 -19.47 -26.33 -0.39
N TYR A 322 -19.96 -27.55 -0.49
CA TYR A 322 -20.87 -27.97 -1.53
C TYR A 322 -22.23 -28.27 -0.93
N TYR A 323 -23.25 -27.54 -1.37
CA TYR A 323 -24.62 -27.72 -0.92
C TYR A 323 -25.46 -28.36 -2.01
N LYS A 324 -26.39 -29.22 -1.57
CA LYS A 324 -27.50 -29.74 -2.36
C LYS A 324 -28.80 -29.46 -1.62
N VAL A 325 -29.73 -28.80 -2.27
CA VAL A 325 -31.11 -28.62 -1.78
C VAL A 325 -31.88 -29.87 -2.18
N LEU A 326 -32.56 -30.51 -1.23
CA LEU A 326 -33.43 -31.63 -1.57
C LEU A 326 -34.69 -31.11 -2.27
N PRO A 327 -35.19 -31.81 -3.31
CA PRO A 327 -36.49 -31.51 -3.86
C PRO A 327 -37.54 -31.67 -2.74
N LYS A 328 -38.45 -30.69 -2.66
CA LYS A 328 -39.59 -30.71 -1.73
C LYS A 328 -40.57 -31.83 -2.03
#